data_AF-A0A2D6LMQ0-F1
#
_entry.id   AF-A0A2D6LMQ0-F1
#
_cell.length_a   1.000
_cell.length_b   1.000
_cell.length_c   1.000
_cell.angle_alpha   90.00
_cell.angle_beta   90.00
_cell.angle_gamma   90.00
#
_symmetry.space_group_name_H-M   'P 1'
#
loop_
_entity.id
_entity.type
_entity.pdbx_description
1 polymer ?
#
loop_
_entity_poly.entity_id
_entity_poly.type
_entity_poly.pdbx_seq_one_letter_code
_entity_poly.pdbx_strand_id
1 'polypeptide(L)'
;PRGLDSVYWQNRVVEHSGRAIWTGTSLAANLEQARQRAQKFRQLDTVSPQLGGVGLLMPADEDDRVAVIHEVRGELGEALATAAEHSDAVSTQSGAGLSVMLSAIRVVLSQQRIQADVPPVIAAALNRLDLAIEQFVTRWAPLPVEQHPAASQRIQSAFERWRDPRVAAVRAMLDPTPLSLSDVPPEMMRSYVASDGRVALEVAPDPAAITAYGEDAGPLHPAFLNRFCNQMSQVDPGVTGVIVQIFNSGNLIRESYKMVGALALIVVLVLVFLDFQRLDDALLSLAPVVISFAVTFAVMHLLGMNINPANIIALPLMFGIGVGSGLHVLHRCRIDPATRPLGLTAGTGKGVMLTSATAVIGFGSMMLASHRGIASLGFVMALGLTLTAVSCWVVMPALLELRAQISDALQKKS
;
A
#
# COMPACT_ATOMS: atom_id res chain seq x y z
N PRO A 1 13.33 0.75 8.47
CA PRO A 1 14.60 -0.01 8.51
C PRO A 1 14.29 -1.51 8.48
N ARG A 2 14.92 -2.32 7.61
CA ARG A 2 14.76 -3.78 7.69
C ARG A 2 15.39 -4.27 9.01
N GLY A 3 14.70 -5.14 9.73
CA GLY A 3 15.15 -5.66 11.04
C GLY A 3 14.64 -4.93 12.28
N LEU A 4 13.74 -3.95 12.15
CA LEU A 4 12.98 -3.43 13.28
C LEU A 4 11.68 -4.20 13.43
N ASP A 5 11.31 -4.53 14.67
CA ASP A 5 10.08 -5.24 14.99
C ASP A 5 8.83 -4.53 14.46
N SER A 6 8.78 -3.20 14.55
CA SER A 6 7.64 -2.42 14.05
C SER A 6 7.43 -2.59 12.54
N VAL A 7 8.51 -2.64 11.76
CA VAL A 7 8.45 -2.83 10.30
C VAL A 7 8.12 -4.28 9.95
N TYR A 8 8.64 -5.24 10.73
CA TYR A 8 8.29 -6.65 10.59
C TYR A 8 6.79 -6.86 10.80
N TRP A 9 6.24 -6.34 11.90
CA TRP A 9 4.82 -6.47 12.22
C TRP A 9 3.94 -5.72 11.23
N GLN A 10 4.35 -4.53 10.79
CA GLN A 10 3.64 -3.81 9.74
C GLN A 10 3.52 -4.66 8.47
N ASN A 11 4.62 -5.24 7.97
CA ASN A 11 4.60 -6.06 6.76
C ASN A 11 3.72 -7.32 6.94
N ARG A 12 3.83 -8.00 8.09
CA ARG A 12 2.96 -9.13 8.44
C ARG A 12 1.47 -8.76 8.41
N VAL A 13 1.11 -7.60 8.95
CA VAL A 13 -0.28 -7.10 8.93
C VAL A 13 -0.72 -6.78 7.51
N VAL A 14 0.13 -6.18 6.67
CA VAL A 14 -0.18 -5.94 5.24
C VAL A 14 -0.47 -7.25 4.53
N GLU A 15 0.34 -8.29 4.78
CA GLU A 15 0.21 -9.60 4.12
C GLU A 15 -1.03 -10.40 4.59
N HIS A 16 -1.44 -10.27 5.86
CA HIS A 16 -2.41 -11.20 6.48
C HIS A 16 -3.77 -10.58 6.88
N SER A 17 -3.88 -9.25 7.01
CA SER A 17 -5.06 -8.65 7.66
C SER A 17 -6.30 -8.51 6.76
N GLY A 18 -6.18 -8.74 5.45
CA GLY A 18 -7.26 -8.49 4.47
C GLY A 18 -7.70 -7.02 4.38
N ARG A 19 -7.09 -6.12 5.17
CA ARG A 19 -7.32 -4.67 5.15
C ARG A 19 -6.12 -3.98 4.54
N ALA A 20 -6.37 -3.09 3.59
CA ALA A 20 -5.32 -2.24 3.06
C ALA A 20 -4.87 -1.24 4.13
N ILE A 21 -3.60 -1.28 4.52
CA ILE A 21 -2.98 -0.25 5.38
C ILE A 21 -2.76 1.04 4.58
N TRP A 22 -2.55 0.90 3.27
CA TRP A 22 -2.27 2.00 2.36
C TRP A 22 -3.57 2.50 1.74
N THR A 23 -4.27 3.39 2.42
CA THR A 23 -5.53 3.97 1.94
C THR A 23 -5.40 5.46 1.66
N GLY A 24 -6.15 5.91 0.65
CA GLY A 24 -6.59 7.30 0.55
C GLY A 24 -7.88 7.49 1.35
N THR A 25 -8.12 8.68 1.86
CA THR A 25 -9.33 9.02 2.61
C THR A 25 -10.02 10.21 1.96
N SER A 26 -11.26 10.01 1.50
CA SER A 26 -12.13 11.07 1.00
C SER A 26 -13.15 11.40 2.08
N LEU A 27 -13.20 12.65 2.51
CA LEU A 27 -14.19 13.13 3.49
C LEU A 27 -15.41 13.70 2.75
N ALA A 28 -16.55 13.06 2.90
CA ALA A 28 -17.81 13.51 2.33
C ALA A 28 -18.67 14.25 3.38
N ALA A 29 -19.46 15.22 2.95
CA ALA A 29 -20.34 16.02 3.79
C ALA A 29 -21.45 15.19 4.44
N ASN A 30 -21.91 14.15 3.75
CA ASN A 30 -22.98 13.27 4.18
C ASN A 30 -22.87 11.91 3.48
N LEU A 31 -23.75 11.00 3.86
CA LEU A 31 -23.80 9.64 3.35
C LEU A 31 -24.10 9.55 1.85
N GLU A 32 -24.96 10.42 1.34
CA GLU A 32 -25.35 10.44 -0.07
C GLU A 32 -24.17 10.85 -0.97
N GLN A 33 -23.45 11.90 -0.59
CA GLN A 33 -22.23 12.30 -1.29
C GLN A 33 -21.17 11.20 -1.21
N ALA A 34 -21.07 10.49 -0.09
CA ALA A 34 -20.16 9.35 0.05
C ALA A 34 -20.52 8.23 -0.92
N ARG A 35 -21.80 7.89 -1.09
CA ARG A 35 -22.29 6.92 -2.08
C ARG A 35 -21.92 7.32 -3.50
N GLN A 36 -22.17 8.58 -3.88
CA GLN A 36 -21.83 9.10 -5.21
C GLN A 36 -20.32 9.03 -5.49
N ARG A 37 -19.49 9.41 -4.51
CA ARG A 37 -18.02 9.30 -4.64
C ARG A 37 -17.56 7.85 -4.68
N ALA A 38 -18.13 6.98 -3.84
CA ALA A 38 -17.82 5.56 -3.83
C ALA A 38 -18.06 4.90 -5.20
N GLN A 39 -19.18 5.22 -5.87
CA GLN A 39 -19.44 4.75 -7.23
C GLN A 39 -18.38 5.22 -8.23
N LYS A 40 -17.98 6.50 -8.17
CA LYS A 40 -16.92 7.04 -9.03
C LYS A 40 -15.56 6.41 -8.76
N PHE A 41 -15.20 6.18 -7.49
CA PHE A 41 -13.94 5.54 -7.13
C PHE A 41 -13.87 4.08 -7.61
N ARG A 42 -14.98 3.34 -7.56
CA ARG A 42 -15.05 1.94 -8.07
C ARG A 42 -14.86 1.83 -9.58
N GLN A 43 -15.11 2.90 -10.34
CA GLN A 43 -14.87 2.93 -11.78
C GLN A 43 -13.39 3.11 -12.13
N LEU A 44 -12.54 3.46 -11.14
CA LEU A 44 -11.11 3.62 -11.34
C LEU A 44 -10.42 2.26 -11.31
N ASP A 45 -9.62 2.00 -12.33
CA ASP A 45 -8.89 0.74 -12.48
C ASP A 45 -7.70 0.60 -11.52
N THR A 46 -7.30 1.67 -10.82
CA THR A 46 -6.25 1.61 -9.79
C THR A 46 -6.81 1.38 -8.38
N VAL A 47 -8.13 1.39 -8.22
CA VAL A 47 -8.82 1.33 -6.92
C VAL A 47 -9.41 -0.04 -6.70
N SER A 48 -9.25 -0.56 -5.48
CA SER A 48 -9.88 -1.80 -5.07
C SER A 48 -11.41 -1.68 -5.13
N PRO A 49 -12.14 -2.68 -5.65
CA PRO A 49 -13.60 -2.68 -5.67
C PRO A 49 -14.21 -2.58 -4.25
N GLN A 50 -13.47 -3.06 -3.26
CA GLN A 50 -13.85 -3.02 -1.85
C GLN A 50 -13.34 -1.72 -1.23
N LEU A 51 -14.28 -0.82 -0.93
CA LEU A 51 -14.01 0.43 -0.23
C LEU A 51 -14.08 0.21 1.29
N GLY A 52 -13.18 0.85 2.02
CA GLY A 52 -13.15 0.85 3.49
C GLY A 52 -13.96 2.01 4.10
N GLY A 53 -13.87 2.15 5.42
CA GLY A 53 -14.65 3.12 6.19
C GLY A 53 -16.16 2.91 6.09
N VAL A 54 -16.93 3.98 5.89
CA VAL A 54 -18.39 3.85 5.68
C VAL A 54 -18.71 3.08 4.40
N GLY A 55 -17.76 2.98 3.45
CA GLY A 55 -17.89 2.18 2.23
C GLY A 55 -18.03 0.67 2.47
N LEU A 56 -17.54 0.15 3.61
CA LEU A 56 -17.72 -1.27 4.01
C LEU A 56 -19.19 -1.61 4.30
N LEU A 57 -19.97 -0.61 4.72
CA LEU A 57 -21.39 -0.75 5.05
C LEU A 57 -22.29 -0.55 3.82
N MET A 58 -21.69 -0.33 2.64
CA MET A 58 -22.38 0.05 1.42
C MET A 58 -21.89 -0.80 0.25
N PRO A 59 -22.29 -2.08 0.17
CA PRO A 59 -21.93 -2.94 -0.95
C PRO A 59 -22.36 -2.29 -2.28
N ALA A 60 -21.59 -2.50 -3.34
CA ALA A 60 -21.78 -1.83 -4.62
C ALA A 60 -23.09 -2.22 -5.33
N ASP A 61 -23.62 -3.35 -4.94
CA ASP A 61 -24.73 -4.10 -5.48
C ASP A 61 -25.85 -4.26 -4.44
N GLU A 62 -25.96 -3.35 -3.45
CA GLU A 62 -26.99 -3.43 -2.41
C GLU A 62 -28.40 -3.49 -3.03
N ASP A 63 -28.69 -2.58 -3.96
CA ASP A 63 -29.98 -2.54 -4.66
C ASP A 63 -30.23 -3.81 -5.50
N ASP A 64 -29.22 -4.29 -6.22
CA ASP A 64 -29.32 -5.51 -7.04
C ASP A 64 -29.51 -6.76 -6.17
N ARG A 65 -28.79 -6.86 -5.03
CA ARG A 65 -28.95 -7.96 -4.08
C ARG A 65 -30.31 -7.94 -3.40
N VAL A 66 -30.78 -6.77 -2.99
CA VAL A 66 -32.11 -6.60 -2.41
C VAL A 66 -33.18 -7.01 -3.42
N ALA A 67 -33.03 -6.65 -4.70
CA ALA A 67 -33.94 -7.09 -5.76
C ALA A 67 -33.96 -8.62 -5.91
N VAL A 68 -32.79 -9.28 -5.95
CA VAL A 68 -32.69 -10.75 -6.00
C VAL A 68 -33.31 -11.40 -4.76
N ILE A 69 -33.08 -10.84 -3.56
CA ILE A 69 -33.68 -11.37 -2.33
C ILE A 69 -35.21 -11.23 -2.36
N HIS A 70 -35.75 -10.13 -2.88
CA HIS A 70 -37.19 -9.94 -3.05
C HIS A 70 -37.81 -10.92 -4.06
N GLU A 71 -37.10 -11.27 -5.13
CA GLU A 71 -37.52 -12.31 -6.08
C GLU A 71 -37.64 -13.67 -5.38
N VAL A 72 -36.59 -14.09 -4.67
CA VAL A 72 -36.56 -15.35 -3.90
C VAL A 72 -37.60 -15.36 -2.78
N ARG A 73 -37.89 -14.22 -2.16
CA ARG A 73 -38.95 -14.09 -1.13
C ARG A 73 -40.31 -14.50 -1.67
N GLY A 74 -40.62 -14.19 -2.94
CA GLY A 74 -41.88 -14.57 -3.56
C GLY A 74 -42.04 -16.10 -3.60
N GLU A 75 -41.03 -16.80 -4.09
CA GLU A 75 -41.05 -18.27 -4.22
C GLU A 75 -41.01 -19.00 -2.88
N LEU A 76 -40.11 -18.59 -1.97
CA LEU A 76 -39.94 -19.26 -0.68
C LEU A 76 -40.98 -18.86 0.36
N GLY A 77 -41.52 -17.64 0.29
CA GLY A 77 -42.46 -17.11 1.27
C GLY A 77 -43.74 -17.93 1.34
N GLU A 78 -44.29 -18.29 0.19
CA GLU A 78 -45.51 -19.11 0.07
C GLU A 78 -45.28 -20.54 0.58
N ALA A 79 -44.16 -21.16 0.20
CA ALA A 79 -43.79 -22.49 0.67
C ALA A 79 -43.60 -22.55 2.21
N LEU A 80 -42.97 -21.52 2.79
CA LEU A 80 -42.75 -21.43 4.23
C LEU A 80 -44.04 -21.13 5.01
N ALA A 81 -44.98 -20.38 4.44
CA ALA A 81 -46.29 -20.14 5.04
C ALA A 81 -47.14 -21.43 5.03
N THR A 82 -47.19 -22.11 3.88
CA THR A 82 -47.92 -23.38 3.70
C THR A 82 -47.40 -24.46 4.66
N ALA A 83 -46.09 -24.53 4.87
CA ALA A 83 -45.48 -25.50 5.78
C ALA A 83 -45.85 -25.28 7.27
N ALA A 84 -46.12 -24.02 7.67
CA ALA A 84 -46.55 -23.71 9.03
C ALA A 84 -48.00 -24.17 9.26
N GLU A 85 -48.90 -23.91 8.32
CA GLU A 85 -50.32 -24.30 8.41
C GLU A 85 -50.52 -25.82 8.45
N HIS A 86 -49.74 -26.57 7.67
CA HIS A 86 -49.79 -28.04 7.68
C HIS A 86 -49.27 -28.66 8.99
N SER A 87 -48.34 -27.99 9.68
CA SER A 87 -47.80 -28.44 10.97
C SER A 87 -48.89 -28.46 12.05
N ASP A 88 -49.77 -27.45 12.06
CA ASP A 88 -50.84 -27.33 13.04
C ASP A 88 -51.94 -28.37 12.80
N ALA A 89 -52.23 -28.70 11.54
CA ALA A 89 -53.24 -29.69 11.17
C ALA A 89 -52.83 -31.16 11.44
N VAL A 90 -51.54 -31.49 11.36
CA VAL A 90 -51.04 -32.88 11.54
C VAL A 90 -50.99 -33.29 13.02
N SER A 91 -51.02 -32.33 13.96
CA SER A 91 -50.99 -32.56 15.41
C SER A 91 -52.15 -33.43 15.95
N THR A 92 -53.20 -33.68 15.14
CA THR A 92 -54.40 -34.44 15.50
C THR A 92 -54.47 -35.89 15.02
N GLN A 93 -53.49 -36.41 14.26
CA GLN A 93 -53.54 -37.81 13.74
C GLN A 93 -52.59 -38.79 14.44
N SER A 94 -53.13 -39.97 14.74
CA SER A 94 -52.56 -41.07 15.54
C SER A 94 -51.13 -41.49 15.16
N GLY A 95 -50.28 -41.69 16.18
CA GLY A 95 -48.88 -42.11 16.08
C GLY A 95 -48.59 -43.44 15.36
N ALA A 96 -49.60 -44.19 14.93
CA ALA A 96 -49.46 -45.39 14.09
C ALA A 96 -48.95 -45.08 12.67
N GLY A 97 -49.18 -43.87 12.15
CA GLY A 97 -48.70 -43.47 10.81
C GLY A 97 -47.21 -43.20 10.71
N LEU A 98 -46.56 -42.81 11.82
CA LEU A 98 -45.16 -42.37 11.82
C LEU A 98 -44.18 -43.53 11.59
N SER A 99 -44.39 -44.67 12.24
CA SER A 99 -43.55 -45.86 12.05
C SER A 99 -43.66 -46.43 10.64
N VAL A 100 -44.87 -46.40 10.06
CA VAL A 100 -45.14 -46.82 8.67
C VAL A 100 -44.44 -45.90 7.68
N MET A 101 -44.56 -44.57 7.86
CA MET A 101 -43.92 -43.60 6.99
C MET A 101 -42.40 -43.66 7.05
N LEU A 102 -41.82 -43.79 8.25
CA LEU A 102 -40.37 -43.94 8.42
C LEU A 102 -39.84 -45.26 7.83
N SER A 103 -40.63 -46.33 7.92
CA SER A 103 -40.30 -47.61 7.27
C SER A 103 -40.37 -47.50 5.75
N ALA A 104 -41.34 -46.76 5.20
CA ALA A 104 -41.43 -46.49 3.76
C ALA A 104 -40.24 -45.65 3.27
N ILE A 105 -39.86 -44.60 4.01
CA ILE A 105 -38.65 -43.80 3.72
C ILE A 105 -37.41 -44.71 3.71
N ARG A 106 -37.28 -45.63 4.67
CA ARG A 106 -36.18 -46.60 4.73
C ARG A 106 -36.09 -47.46 3.46
N VAL A 107 -37.23 -47.95 2.96
CA VAL A 107 -37.29 -48.75 1.73
C VAL A 107 -36.86 -47.93 0.51
N VAL A 108 -37.26 -46.67 0.43
CA VAL A 108 -36.85 -45.78 -0.68
C VAL A 108 -35.35 -45.48 -0.60
N LEU A 109 -34.82 -45.20 0.58
CA LEU A 109 -33.40 -44.93 0.80
C LEU A 109 -32.52 -46.15 0.47
N SER A 110 -32.99 -47.36 0.80
CA SER A 110 -32.27 -48.59 0.47
C SER A 110 -32.28 -48.89 -1.03
N GLN A 111 -33.38 -48.60 -1.74
CA GLN A 111 -33.44 -48.72 -3.20
C GLN A 111 -32.50 -47.76 -3.91
N GLN A 112 -32.46 -46.48 -3.53
CA GLN A 112 -31.56 -45.50 -4.17
C GLN A 112 -30.09 -45.85 -3.98
N ARG A 113 -29.73 -46.43 -2.85
CA ARG A 113 -28.37 -46.90 -2.56
C ARG A 113 -27.94 -48.09 -3.44
N ILE A 114 -28.88 -48.90 -3.92
CA ILE A 114 -28.61 -50.03 -4.82
C ILE A 114 -28.49 -49.56 -6.27
N GLN A 115 -29.19 -48.49 -6.65
CA GLN A 115 -29.28 -48.03 -8.04
C GLN A 115 -28.30 -46.91 -8.42
N ALA A 116 -27.73 -46.17 -7.47
CA ALA A 116 -26.88 -45.01 -7.75
C ALA A 116 -25.44 -45.16 -7.21
N ASP A 117 -24.48 -44.62 -7.95
CA ASP A 117 -23.09 -44.44 -7.50
C ASP A 117 -23.03 -43.24 -6.54
N VAL A 118 -23.29 -43.50 -5.25
CA VAL A 118 -23.43 -42.46 -4.22
C VAL A 118 -22.05 -42.08 -3.66
N PRO A 119 -21.66 -40.78 -3.67
CA PRO A 119 -20.42 -40.32 -3.07
C PRO A 119 -20.26 -40.76 -1.60
N PRO A 120 -19.04 -41.08 -1.14
CA PRO A 120 -18.81 -41.70 0.17
C PRO A 120 -19.30 -40.84 1.35
N VAL A 121 -19.26 -39.50 1.25
CA VAL A 121 -19.78 -38.58 2.27
C VAL A 121 -21.30 -38.70 2.42
N ILE A 122 -22.02 -38.80 1.28
CA ILE A 122 -23.47 -38.95 1.27
C ILE A 122 -23.84 -40.36 1.74
N ALA A 123 -23.11 -41.39 1.31
CA ALA A 123 -23.33 -42.77 1.77
C ALA A 123 -23.19 -42.90 3.30
N ALA A 124 -22.19 -42.22 3.91
CA ALA A 124 -22.04 -42.19 5.35
C ALA A 124 -23.21 -41.50 6.07
N ALA A 125 -23.73 -40.40 5.52
CA ALA A 125 -24.90 -39.72 6.07
C ALA A 125 -26.17 -40.59 5.97
N LEU A 126 -26.37 -41.27 4.84
CA LEU A 126 -27.46 -42.21 4.63
C LEU A 126 -27.41 -43.40 5.60
N ASN A 127 -26.22 -43.95 5.87
CA ASN A 127 -26.04 -45.01 6.86
C ASN A 127 -26.43 -44.55 8.28
N ARG A 128 -26.08 -43.32 8.66
CA ARG A 128 -26.48 -42.75 9.96
C ARG A 128 -27.98 -42.57 10.06
N LEU A 129 -28.62 -42.10 8.98
CA LEU A 129 -30.06 -41.94 8.92
C LEU A 129 -30.79 -43.30 9.01
N ASP A 130 -30.32 -44.30 8.28
CA ASP A 130 -30.88 -45.67 8.32
C ASP A 130 -30.82 -46.26 9.73
N LEU A 131 -29.65 -46.14 10.39
CA LEU A 131 -29.46 -46.60 11.76
C LEU A 131 -30.37 -45.84 12.75
N ALA A 132 -30.53 -44.52 12.58
CA ALA A 132 -31.41 -43.72 13.43
C ALA A 132 -32.89 -44.12 13.26
N ILE A 133 -33.33 -44.38 12.03
CA ILE A 133 -34.69 -44.86 11.73
C ILE A 133 -34.90 -46.26 12.34
N GLU A 134 -33.93 -47.17 12.20
CA GLU A 134 -34.02 -48.52 12.77
C GLU A 134 -34.12 -48.48 14.31
N GLN A 135 -33.28 -47.68 14.95
CA GLN A 135 -33.33 -47.48 16.41
C GLN A 135 -34.67 -46.89 16.85
N PHE A 136 -35.21 -45.95 16.07
CA PHE A 136 -36.52 -45.37 16.33
C PHE A 136 -37.62 -46.43 16.25
N VAL A 137 -37.72 -47.16 15.14
CA VAL A 137 -38.76 -48.18 14.91
C VAL A 137 -38.69 -49.28 15.98
N THR A 138 -37.49 -49.74 16.32
CA THR A 138 -37.27 -50.80 17.32
C THR A 138 -37.70 -50.37 18.73
N ARG A 139 -37.53 -49.08 19.07
CA ARG A 139 -38.00 -48.52 20.35
C ARG A 139 -39.48 -48.15 20.34
N TRP A 140 -40.04 -47.83 19.18
CA TRP A 140 -41.43 -47.42 19.01
C TRP A 140 -42.40 -48.60 18.99
N ALA A 141 -42.07 -49.67 18.25
CA ALA A 141 -42.93 -50.84 18.08
C ALA A 141 -43.41 -51.51 19.39
N PRO A 142 -42.59 -51.66 20.46
CA PRO A 142 -43.03 -52.26 21.71
C PRO A 142 -43.77 -51.30 22.65
N LEU A 143 -43.89 -50.01 22.34
CA LEU A 143 -44.60 -49.06 23.21
C LEU A 143 -46.10 -49.37 23.23
N PRO A 144 -46.75 -49.34 24.41
CA PRO A 144 -48.21 -49.43 24.50
C PRO A 144 -48.88 -48.32 23.68
N VAL A 145 -49.98 -48.65 22.98
CA VAL A 145 -50.71 -47.72 22.10
C VAL A 145 -51.16 -46.46 22.85
N GLU A 146 -51.47 -46.57 24.15
CA GLU A 146 -51.82 -45.45 25.03
C GLU A 146 -50.69 -44.42 25.22
N GLN A 147 -49.43 -44.83 25.04
CA GLN A 147 -48.25 -43.97 25.18
C GLN A 147 -47.79 -43.34 23.86
N HIS A 148 -48.30 -43.83 22.72
CA HIS A 148 -47.96 -43.30 21.39
C HIS A 148 -48.26 -41.81 21.23
N PRO A 149 -49.40 -41.26 21.72
CA PRO A 149 -49.67 -39.83 21.64
C PRO A 149 -48.61 -38.99 22.36
N ALA A 150 -48.29 -39.32 23.62
CA ALA A 150 -47.30 -38.60 24.40
C ALA A 150 -45.88 -38.70 23.80
N ALA A 151 -45.52 -39.86 23.24
CA ALA A 151 -44.24 -40.03 22.56
C ALA A 151 -44.18 -39.23 21.24
N SER A 152 -45.26 -39.23 20.44
CA SER A 152 -45.34 -38.45 19.20
C SER A 152 -45.23 -36.95 19.46
N GLN A 153 -45.90 -36.46 20.50
CA GLN A 153 -45.85 -35.05 20.89
C GLN A 153 -44.44 -34.63 21.30
N ARG A 154 -43.68 -35.47 22.03
CA ARG A 154 -42.28 -35.16 22.39
C ARG A 154 -41.38 -35.04 21.17
N ILE A 155 -41.56 -35.91 20.17
CA ILE A 155 -40.79 -35.89 18.92
C ILE A 155 -41.13 -34.64 18.12
N GLN A 156 -42.43 -34.35 17.99
CA GLN A 156 -42.93 -33.15 17.34
C GLN A 156 -42.33 -31.89 17.98
N SER A 157 -42.40 -31.75 19.31
CA SER A 157 -41.81 -30.62 20.01
C SER A 157 -40.28 -30.56 19.93
N ALA A 158 -39.58 -31.68 19.74
CA ALA A 158 -38.14 -31.68 19.47
C ALA A 158 -37.83 -31.20 18.05
N PHE A 159 -38.64 -31.60 17.07
CA PHE A 159 -38.53 -31.18 15.68
C PHE A 159 -38.84 -29.68 15.52
N GLU A 160 -39.91 -29.18 16.15
CA GLU A 160 -40.28 -27.76 16.16
C GLU A 160 -39.15 -26.90 16.76
N ARG A 161 -38.60 -27.28 17.91
CA ARG A 161 -37.43 -26.59 18.51
C ARG A 161 -36.22 -26.53 17.59
N TRP A 162 -36.04 -27.50 16.69
CA TRP A 162 -34.99 -27.48 15.68
C TRP A 162 -35.39 -26.64 14.45
N ARG A 163 -36.63 -26.77 13.97
CA ARG A 163 -37.15 -26.15 12.75
C ARG A 163 -37.34 -24.65 12.91
N ASP A 164 -38.05 -24.23 13.95
CA ASP A 164 -38.61 -22.88 14.04
C ASP A 164 -37.53 -21.78 14.06
N PRO A 165 -36.42 -21.90 14.82
CA PRO A 165 -35.35 -20.89 14.77
C PRO A 165 -34.69 -20.78 13.40
N ARG A 166 -34.59 -21.88 12.66
CA ARG A 166 -33.98 -21.91 11.31
C ARG A 166 -34.92 -21.29 10.28
N VAL A 167 -36.19 -21.63 10.33
CA VAL A 167 -37.23 -21.01 9.48
C VAL A 167 -37.32 -19.51 9.77
N ALA A 168 -37.28 -19.12 11.04
CA ALA A 168 -37.25 -17.70 11.44
C ALA A 168 -36.01 -16.98 10.91
N ALA A 169 -34.83 -17.60 10.98
CA ALA A 169 -33.60 -17.03 10.43
C ALA A 169 -33.68 -16.85 8.91
N VAL A 170 -34.17 -17.86 8.16
CA VAL A 170 -34.38 -17.74 6.71
C VAL A 170 -35.40 -16.64 6.40
N ARG A 171 -36.51 -16.56 7.14
CA ARG A 171 -37.52 -15.51 6.95
C ARG A 171 -36.95 -14.12 7.22
N ALA A 172 -36.09 -13.97 8.22
CA ALA A 172 -35.40 -12.71 8.51
C ALA A 172 -34.41 -12.34 7.39
N MET A 173 -33.74 -13.31 6.76
CA MET A 173 -32.85 -13.08 5.61
C MET A 173 -33.60 -12.69 4.34
N LEU A 174 -34.86 -13.12 4.18
CA LEU A 174 -35.73 -12.80 3.02
C LEU A 174 -36.36 -11.40 3.10
N ASP A 175 -36.17 -10.67 4.18
CA ASP A 175 -36.67 -9.30 4.35
C ASP A 175 -35.53 -8.33 4.73
N PRO A 176 -34.61 -8.06 3.80
CA PRO A 176 -33.47 -7.19 4.05
C PRO A 176 -33.97 -5.76 4.29
N THR A 177 -33.61 -5.20 5.43
CA THR A 177 -33.78 -3.76 5.69
C THR A 177 -32.58 -3.01 5.12
N PRO A 178 -32.76 -1.90 4.38
CA PRO A 178 -31.65 -1.10 3.89
C PRO A 178 -30.76 -0.66 5.06
N LEU A 179 -29.45 -0.86 4.95
CA LEU A 179 -28.53 -0.52 6.02
C LEU A 179 -28.47 1.00 6.18
N SER A 180 -28.89 1.49 7.35
CA SER A 180 -28.74 2.88 7.75
C SER A 180 -27.55 3.05 8.70
N LEU A 181 -27.05 4.28 8.81
CA LEU A 181 -25.97 4.60 9.78
C LEU A 181 -26.36 4.31 11.23
N SER A 182 -27.67 4.27 11.55
CA SER A 182 -28.19 3.92 12.87
C SER A 182 -28.16 2.43 13.19
N ASP A 183 -28.05 1.56 12.18
CA ASP A 183 -28.04 0.10 12.38
C ASP A 183 -26.66 -0.44 12.78
N VAL A 184 -25.63 0.41 12.67
CA VAL A 184 -24.25 0.05 12.98
C VAL A 184 -23.89 0.46 14.41
N PRO A 185 -23.22 -0.42 15.19
CA PRO A 185 -22.77 -0.07 16.53
C PRO A 185 -22.00 1.26 16.55
N PRO A 186 -22.31 2.18 17.48
CA PRO A 186 -21.72 3.52 17.50
C PRO A 186 -20.19 3.50 17.64
N GLU A 187 -19.64 2.43 18.24
CA GLU A 187 -18.20 2.19 18.37
C GLU A 187 -17.50 2.04 17.03
N MET A 188 -18.14 1.39 16.05
CA MET A 188 -17.60 1.29 14.68
C MET A 188 -17.75 2.61 13.93
N MET A 189 -18.84 3.33 14.19
CA MET A 189 -19.15 4.59 13.51
C MET A 189 -18.24 5.75 13.94
N ARG A 190 -17.81 5.80 15.21
CA ARG A 190 -16.93 6.86 15.74
C ARG A 190 -15.62 7.04 14.95
N SER A 191 -15.11 5.98 14.35
CA SER A 191 -13.87 6.03 13.55
C SER A 191 -14.07 6.59 12.14
N TYR A 192 -15.32 6.65 11.66
CA TYR A 192 -15.62 6.98 10.27
C TYR A 192 -16.64 8.11 10.08
N VAL A 193 -17.35 8.51 11.14
CA VAL A 193 -18.32 9.61 11.10
C VAL A 193 -17.96 10.64 12.14
N ALA A 194 -17.77 11.86 11.66
CA ALA A 194 -17.48 13.02 12.49
C ALA A 194 -18.76 13.51 13.20
N SER A 195 -18.58 14.24 14.29
CA SER A 195 -19.68 14.82 15.07
C SER A 195 -20.53 15.82 14.28
N ASP A 196 -19.99 16.38 13.20
CA ASP A 196 -20.68 17.31 12.29
C ASP A 196 -21.42 16.61 11.13
N GLY A 197 -21.47 15.27 11.13
CA GLY A 197 -22.16 14.47 10.12
C GLY A 197 -21.32 14.13 8.89
N ARG A 198 -20.07 14.61 8.81
CA ARG A 198 -19.15 14.20 7.73
C ARG A 198 -18.75 12.74 7.88
N VAL A 199 -18.56 12.08 6.74
CA VAL A 199 -18.25 10.66 6.68
C VAL A 199 -16.95 10.41 5.92
N ALA A 200 -16.13 9.48 6.41
CA ALA A 200 -14.86 9.11 5.82
C ALA A 200 -15.02 7.85 4.95
N LEU A 201 -14.63 7.99 3.69
CA LEU A 201 -14.49 6.89 2.75
C LEU A 201 -13.01 6.53 2.60
N GLU A 202 -12.65 5.30 2.91
CA GLU A 202 -11.30 4.81 2.70
C GLU A 202 -11.21 4.08 1.36
N VAL A 203 -10.24 4.49 0.54
CA VAL A 203 -10.05 3.99 -0.81
C VAL A 203 -8.69 3.33 -0.90
N ALA A 204 -8.69 2.02 -1.08
CA ALA A 204 -7.49 1.21 -1.18
C ALA A 204 -7.05 1.05 -2.64
N PRO A 205 -5.75 0.95 -2.93
CA PRO A 205 -5.28 0.57 -4.25
C PRO A 205 -5.63 -0.90 -4.54
N ASP A 206 -5.91 -1.21 -5.81
CA ASP A 206 -6.13 -2.58 -6.26
C ASP A 206 -4.80 -3.35 -6.34
N PRO A 207 -4.64 -4.48 -5.62
CA PRO A 207 -3.48 -5.35 -5.76
C PRO A 207 -3.21 -5.80 -7.20
N ALA A 208 -4.24 -6.06 -8.00
CA ALA A 208 -4.07 -6.48 -9.40
C ALA A 208 -3.54 -5.35 -10.29
N ALA A 209 -3.95 -4.10 -10.01
CA ALA A 209 -3.41 -2.93 -10.70
C ALA A 209 -1.95 -2.65 -10.33
N ILE A 210 -1.52 -3.03 -9.12
CA ILE A 210 -0.14 -2.89 -8.67
C ILE A 210 0.77 -3.90 -9.37
N THR A 211 0.36 -5.17 -9.47
CA THR A 211 1.19 -6.24 -10.09
C THR A 211 1.48 -6.00 -11.57
N ALA A 212 0.68 -5.18 -12.26
CA ALA A 212 0.96 -4.71 -13.62
C ALA A 212 2.28 -3.92 -13.75
N TYR A 213 2.85 -3.43 -12.64
CA TYR A 213 4.13 -2.73 -12.60
C TYR A 213 5.32 -3.64 -12.22
N GLY A 214 5.09 -4.94 -12.05
CA GLY A 214 6.09 -5.95 -11.70
C GLY A 214 5.64 -6.82 -10.52
N GLU A 215 6.16 -8.05 -10.44
CA GLU A 215 5.81 -9.00 -9.37
C GLU A 215 6.18 -8.49 -7.97
N ASP A 216 7.29 -7.75 -7.87
CA ASP A 216 7.75 -7.12 -6.62
C ASP A 216 7.22 -5.69 -6.41
N ALA A 217 6.31 -5.22 -7.29
CA ALA A 217 5.77 -3.88 -7.18
C ALA A 217 4.86 -3.78 -5.95
N GLY A 218 5.13 -2.76 -5.11
CA GLY A 218 4.30 -2.45 -3.96
C GLY A 218 3.33 -1.30 -4.22
N PRO A 219 2.41 -1.02 -3.29
CA PRO A 219 1.47 0.12 -3.38
C PRO A 219 2.19 1.47 -3.42
N LEU A 220 3.46 1.53 -3.00
CA LEU A 220 4.31 2.71 -3.05
C LEU A 220 5.16 2.82 -4.34
N HIS A 221 4.91 1.99 -5.35
CA HIS A 221 5.63 2.06 -6.62
C HIS A 221 5.41 3.44 -7.29
N PRO A 222 6.47 4.19 -7.67
CA PRO A 222 6.34 5.60 -8.07
C PRO A 222 5.37 5.86 -9.23
N ALA A 223 5.41 5.01 -10.26
CA ALA A 223 4.54 5.16 -11.43
C ALA A 223 3.07 4.86 -11.10
N PHE A 224 2.83 3.83 -10.28
CA PHE A 224 1.50 3.47 -9.81
C PHE A 224 0.95 4.56 -8.89
N LEU A 225 1.72 5.00 -7.90
CA LEU A 225 1.34 6.07 -6.97
C LEU A 225 0.91 7.34 -7.68
N ASN A 226 1.68 7.76 -8.69
CA ASN A 226 1.34 8.92 -9.50
C ASN A 226 -0.01 8.75 -10.19
N ARG A 227 -0.26 7.59 -10.80
CA ARG A 227 -1.52 7.29 -11.47
C ARG A 227 -2.70 7.24 -10.49
N PHE A 228 -2.55 6.49 -9.40
CA PHE A 228 -3.55 6.35 -8.35
C PHE A 228 -3.91 7.71 -7.74
N CYS A 229 -2.93 8.50 -7.30
CA CYS A 229 -3.19 9.79 -6.67
C CYS A 229 -3.84 10.80 -7.65
N ASN A 230 -3.42 10.80 -8.92
CA ASN A 230 -4.03 11.66 -9.94
C ASN A 230 -5.49 11.27 -10.22
N GLN A 231 -5.79 9.99 -10.36
CA GLN A 231 -7.18 9.51 -10.53
C GLN A 231 -8.04 9.83 -9.30
N MET A 232 -7.50 9.61 -8.09
CA MET A 232 -8.18 9.93 -6.84
C MET A 232 -8.53 11.42 -6.74
N SER A 233 -7.57 12.30 -7.08
CA SER A 233 -7.75 13.76 -7.02
C SER A 233 -8.77 14.27 -8.05
N GLN A 234 -8.94 13.58 -9.18
CA GLN A 234 -9.99 13.91 -10.16
C GLN A 234 -11.40 13.66 -9.63
N VAL A 235 -11.58 12.66 -8.76
CA VAL A 235 -12.87 12.36 -8.13
C VAL A 235 -13.12 13.25 -6.91
N ASP A 236 -12.10 13.44 -6.07
CA ASP A 236 -12.13 14.32 -4.90
C ASP A 236 -10.80 15.07 -4.74
N PRO A 237 -10.76 16.39 -5.01
CA PRO A 237 -9.58 17.22 -4.79
C PRO A 237 -9.13 17.25 -3.31
N GLY A 238 -10.05 16.98 -2.38
CA GLY A 238 -9.79 16.95 -0.93
C GLY A 238 -9.30 15.59 -0.41
N VAL A 239 -9.02 14.62 -1.29
CA VAL A 239 -8.55 13.29 -0.87
C VAL A 239 -7.22 13.40 -0.11
N THR A 240 -7.13 12.71 1.01
CA THR A 240 -5.94 12.65 1.87
C THR A 240 -5.63 11.20 2.24
N GLY A 241 -4.99 10.94 3.37
CA GLY A 241 -4.64 9.61 3.84
C GLY A 241 -3.18 9.26 3.57
N VAL A 242 -2.75 8.11 4.09
CA VAL A 242 -1.33 7.75 4.19
C VAL A 242 -0.66 7.73 2.81
N ILE A 243 -1.28 7.07 1.84
CA ILE A 243 -0.69 6.88 0.51
C ILE A 243 -0.59 8.21 -0.26
N VAL A 244 -1.62 9.07 -0.16
CA VAL A 244 -1.69 10.38 -0.82
C VAL A 244 -0.71 11.36 -0.17
N GLN A 245 -0.61 11.36 1.16
CA GLN A 245 0.34 12.19 1.90
C GLN A 245 1.78 11.82 1.57
N ILE A 246 2.11 10.52 1.46
CA ILE A 246 3.45 10.07 1.05
C ILE A 246 3.79 10.56 -0.35
N PHE A 247 2.85 10.43 -1.29
CA PHE A 247 3.04 10.90 -2.67
C PHE A 247 3.24 12.42 -2.74
N ASN A 248 2.34 13.20 -2.13
CA ASN A 248 2.42 14.66 -2.13
C ASN A 248 3.69 15.17 -1.42
N SER A 249 4.02 14.59 -0.27
CA SER A 249 5.25 14.93 0.46
C SER A 249 6.49 14.58 -0.36
N GLY A 250 6.50 13.42 -1.03
CA GLY A 250 7.59 13.01 -1.92
C GLY A 250 7.82 13.99 -3.07
N ASN A 251 6.74 14.47 -3.69
CA ASN A 251 6.81 15.48 -4.75
C ASN A 251 7.32 16.82 -4.22
N LEU A 252 6.77 17.31 -3.11
CA LEU A 252 7.20 18.55 -2.47
C LEU A 252 8.69 18.51 -2.07
N ILE A 253 9.14 17.39 -1.51
CA ILE A 253 10.55 17.16 -1.16
C ILE A 253 11.41 17.21 -2.42
N ARG A 254 11.01 16.52 -3.50
CA ARG A 254 11.75 16.52 -4.77
C ARG A 254 11.87 17.91 -5.37
N GLU A 255 10.79 18.68 -5.40
CA GLU A 255 10.77 20.05 -5.93
C GLU A 255 11.62 20.98 -5.07
N SER A 256 11.48 20.88 -3.74
CA SER A 256 12.27 21.66 -2.78
C SER A 256 13.76 21.41 -2.96
N TYR A 257 14.18 20.15 -3.15
CA TYR A 257 15.60 19.83 -3.36
C TYR A 257 16.15 20.31 -4.70
N LYS A 258 15.35 20.28 -5.78
CA LYS A 258 15.74 20.89 -7.06
C LYS A 258 15.97 22.40 -6.88
N MET A 259 15.05 23.07 -6.19
CA MET A 259 15.14 24.49 -5.90
C MET A 259 16.38 24.81 -5.03
N VAL A 260 16.59 24.07 -3.95
CA VAL A 260 17.75 24.24 -3.05
C VAL A 260 19.07 23.96 -3.78
N GLY A 261 19.12 22.93 -4.62
CA GLY A 261 20.31 22.62 -5.42
C GLY A 261 20.65 23.75 -6.40
N ALA A 262 19.65 24.28 -7.11
CA ALA A 262 19.82 25.42 -8.01
C ALA A 262 20.23 26.69 -7.25
N LEU A 263 19.59 26.97 -6.12
CA LEU A 263 19.92 28.13 -5.28
C LEU A 263 21.34 28.02 -4.72
N ALA A 264 21.75 26.85 -4.25
CA ALA A 264 23.10 26.62 -3.76
C ALA A 264 24.15 26.87 -4.86
N LEU A 265 23.90 26.38 -6.08
CA LEU A 265 24.78 26.63 -7.23
C LEU A 265 24.88 28.13 -7.54
N ILE A 266 23.76 28.85 -7.57
CA ILE A 266 23.72 30.30 -7.82
C ILE A 266 24.48 31.05 -6.72
N VAL A 267 24.22 30.74 -5.45
CA VAL A 267 24.87 31.40 -4.32
C VAL A 267 26.38 31.14 -4.34
N VAL A 268 26.81 29.89 -4.56
CA VAL A 268 28.23 29.56 -4.69
C VAL A 268 28.86 30.31 -5.86
N LEU A 269 28.21 30.32 -7.03
CA LEU A 269 28.71 31.06 -8.20
C LEU A 269 28.85 32.55 -7.91
N VAL A 270 27.87 33.17 -7.24
CA VAL A 270 27.91 34.59 -6.85
C VAL A 270 29.05 34.86 -5.87
N LEU A 271 29.21 34.03 -4.82
CA LEU A 271 30.28 34.21 -3.84
C LEU A 271 31.67 34.08 -4.48
N VAL A 272 31.86 33.07 -5.33
CA VAL A 272 33.11 32.86 -6.06
C VAL A 272 33.36 34.00 -7.06
N PHE A 273 32.30 34.48 -7.73
CA PHE A 273 32.40 35.63 -8.62
C PHE A 273 32.81 36.89 -7.85
N LEU A 274 32.26 37.12 -6.65
CA LEU A 274 32.64 38.25 -5.81
C LEU A 274 34.10 38.16 -5.33
N ASP A 275 34.59 36.94 -5.06
CA ASP A 275 35.98 36.70 -4.66
C ASP A 275 36.97 36.99 -5.80
N PHE A 276 36.74 36.44 -7.00
CA PHE A 276 37.66 36.63 -8.13
C PHE A 276 37.41 37.85 -9.00
N GLN A 277 36.20 38.42 -8.94
CA GLN A 277 35.66 39.49 -9.78
C GLN A 277 35.75 39.20 -11.29
N ARG A 278 35.86 37.93 -11.66
CA ARG A 278 36.00 37.44 -13.03
C ARG A 278 35.18 36.17 -13.21
N LEU A 279 34.23 36.20 -14.16
CA LEU A 279 33.35 35.07 -14.43
C LEU A 279 34.13 33.83 -14.89
N ASP A 280 35.19 34.03 -15.68
CA ASP A 280 36.04 32.94 -16.17
C ASP A 280 36.70 32.17 -15.02
N ASP A 281 37.25 32.89 -14.03
CA ASP A 281 37.90 32.30 -12.86
C ASP A 281 36.85 31.59 -11.98
N ALA A 282 35.64 32.16 -11.87
CA ALA A 282 34.56 31.53 -11.14
C ALA A 282 34.14 30.20 -11.78
N LEU A 283 33.88 30.18 -13.09
CA LEU A 283 33.53 28.96 -13.82
C LEU A 283 34.65 27.92 -13.76
N LEU A 284 35.91 28.34 -13.87
CA LEU A 284 37.08 27.47 -13.77
C LEU A 284 37.17 26.77 -12.41
N SER A 285 36.84 27.49 -11.33
CA SER A 285 36.84 26.91 -9.98
C SER A 285 35.69 25.93 -9.73
N LEU A 286 34.53 26.12 -10.38
CA LEU A 286 33.38 25.23 -10.27
C LEU A 286 33.49 23.99 -11.17
N ALA A 287 34.22 24.07 -12.29
CA ALA A 287 34.29 23.00 -13.29
C ALA A 287 34.69 21.63 -12.70
N PRO A 288 35.73 21.50 -11.85
CA PRO A 288 36.08 20.23 -11.24
C PRO A 288 34.95 19.62 -10.41
N VAL A 289 34.22 20.47 -9.65
CA VAL A 289 33.11 20.05 -8.80
C VAL A 289 31.95 19.54 -9.63
N VAL A 290 31.54 20.29 -10.66
CA VAL A 290 30.42 19.91 -11.53
C VAL A 290 30.70 18.59 -12.26
N ILE A 291 31.93 18.40 -12.74
CA ILE A 291 32.36 17.15 -13.40
C ILE A 291 32.32 15.99 -12.42
N SER A 292 32.92 16.13 -11.24
CA SER A 292 32.91 15.10 -10.20
C SER A 292 31.50 14.74 -9.77
N PHE A 293 30.60 15.72 -9.79
CA PHE A 293 29.21 15.51 -9.43
C PHE A 293 28.45 14.69 -10.48
N ALA A 294 28.64 14.98 -11.77
CA ALA A 294 28.12 14.17 -12.86
C ALA A 294 28.65 12.73 -12.80
N VAL A 295 29.96 12.56 -12.54
CA VAL A 295 30.58 11.24 -12.36
C VAL A 295 30.01 10.53 -11.12
N THR A 296 29.74 11.25 -10.03
CA THR A 296 29.14 10.67 -8.81
C THR A 296 27.78 10.05 -9.12
N PHE A 297 26.91 10.76 -9.84
CA PHE A 297 25.61 10.19 -10.25
C PHE A 297 25.74 9.04 -11.23
N ALA A 298 26.70 9.09 -12.15
CA ALA A 298 26.98 7.98 -13.05
C ALA A 298 27.38 6.72 -12.26
N VAL A 299 28.29 6.86 -11.28
CA VAL A 299 28.70 5.76 -10.40
C VAL A 299 27.53 5.27 -9.55
N MET A 300 26.70 6.16 -9.01
CA MET A 300 25.49 5.75 -8.27
C MET A 300 24.55 4.92 -9.13
N HIS A 301 24.33 5.32 -10.38
CA HIS A 301 23.49 4.58 -11.32
C HIS A 301 24.08 3.19 -11.63
N LEU A 302 25.39 3.11 -11.88
CA LEU A 302 26.09 1.83 -12.12
C LEU A 302 26.04 0.89 -10.91
N LEU A 303 26.07 1.43 -9.69
CA LEU A 303 25.94 0.66 -8.45
C LEU A 303 24.48 0.32 -8.08
N GLY A 304 23.50 0.71 -8.91
CA GLY A 304 22.08 0.48 -8.63
C GLY A 304 21.56 1.25 -7.41
N MET A 305 22.23 2.34 -7.01
CA MET A 305 21.82 3.16 -5.88
C MET A 305 20.80 4.21 -6.30
N ASN A 306 19.64 4.16 -5.67
CA ASN A 306 18.59 5.14 -5.88
C ASN A 306 18.82 6.41 -5.05
N ILE A 307 18.43 7.55 -5.63
CA ILE A 307 18.31 8.80 -4.88
C ILE A 307 17.16 8.64 -3.88
N ASN A 308 17.40 9.04 -2.63
CA ASN A 308 16.45 9.00 -1.54
C ASN A 308 16.43 10.36 -0.81
N PRO A 309 15.41 10.62 0.03
CA PRO A 309 15.27 11.92 0.70
C PRO A 309 16.45 12.33 1.60
N ALA A 310 17.29 11.39 2.04
CA ALA A 310 18.47 11.69 2.85
C ALA A 310 19.70 11.97 1.98
N ASN A 311 19.98 11.14 0.97
CA ASN A 311 21.19 11.30 0.14
C ASN A 311 21.09 12.45 -0.87
N ILE A 312 19.89 12.90 -1.22
CA ILE A 312 19.68 14.05 -2.11
C ILE A 312 20.21 15.37 -1.51
N ILE A 313 20.35 15.45 -0.18
CA ILE A 313 20.98 16.59 0.52
C ILE A 313 22.46 16.74 0.13
N ALA A 314 23.08 15.69 -0.41
CA ALA A 314 24.45 15.77 -0.92
C ALA A 314 24.62 16.84 -2.00
N LEU A 315 23.58 17.10 -2.83
CA LEU A 315 23.58 18.11 -3.89
C LEU A 315 24.12 19.47 -3.42
N PRO A 316 23.40 20.21 -2.53
CA PRO A 316 23.86 21.52 -2.08
C PRO A 316 25.15 21.46 -1.24
N LEU A 317 25.35 20.39 -0.46
CA LEU A 317 26.54 20.24 0.38
C LEU A 317 27.82 20.08 -0.45
N MET A 318 27.75 19.31 -1.53
CA MET A 318 28.88 19.10 -2.44
C MET A 318 29.29 20.40 -3.14
N PHE A 319 28.35 21.26 -3.53
CA PHE A 319 28.71 22.57 -4.09
C PHE A 319 29.43 23.44 -3.07
N GLY A 320 28.91 23.53 -1.84
CA GLY A 320 29.52 24.37 -0.81
C GLY A 320 30.90 23.88 -0.36
N ILE A 321 31.05 22.57 -0.12
CA ILE A 321 32.30 21.99 0.39
C ILE A 321 33.29 21.74 -0.74
N GLY A 322 32.82 21.20 -1.87
CA GLY A 322 33.67 20.79 -2.99
C GLY A 322 34.35 21.95 -3.72
N VAL A 323 33.68 23.11 -3.81
CA VAL A 323 34.26 24.30 -4.48
C VAL A 323 35.51 24.81 -3.77
N GLY A 324 35.63 24.56 -2.47
CA GLY A 324 36.79 24.96 -1.67
C GLY A 324 38.11 24.45 -2.26
N SER A 325 38.16 23.20 -2.73
CA SER A 325 39.39 22.63 -3.30
C SER A 325 39.82 23.34 -4.59
N GLY A 326 38.87 23.68 -5.47
CA GLY A 326 39.13 24.45 -6.69
C GLY A 326 39.55 25.89 -6.40
N LEU A 327 38.90 26.53 -5.41
CA LEU A 327 39.24 27.87 -4.95
C LEU A 327 40.69 27.98 -4.45
N HIS A 328 41.11 27.09 -3.54
CA HIS A 328 42.46 27.10 -2.98
C HIS A 328 43.54 26.94 -4.07
N VAL A 329 43.30 26.06 -5.03
CA VAL A 329 44.18 25.85 -6.18
C VAL A 329 44.26 27.11 -7.04
N LEU A 330 43.12 27.69 -7.39
CA LEU A 330 43.07 28.86 -8.26
C LEU A 330 43.67 30.11 -7.61
N HIS A 331 43.44 30.31 -6.31
CA HIS A 331 44.04 31.40 -5.53
C HIS A 331 45.58 31.29 -5.52
N ARG A 332 46.12 30.07 -5.35
CA ARG A 332 47.58 29.85 -5.42
C ARG A 332 48.14 30.19 -6.80
N CYS A 333 47.46 29.79 -7.86
CA CYS A 333 47.86 30.10 -9.24
C CYS A 333 47.79 31.60 -9.59
N ARG A 334 47.03 32.40 -8.83
CA ARG A 334 47.03 33.87 -8.92
C ARG A 334 48.20 34.50 -8.17
N ILE A 335 48.51 34.03 -6.97
CA ILE A 335 49.62 34.55 -6.16
C ILE A 335 50.97 34.24 -6.82
N ASP A 336 51.12 33.04 -7.39
CA ASP A 336 52.37 32.60 -8.01
C ASP A 336 52.10 32.06 -9.43
N PRO A 337 52.04 32.93 -10.45
CA PRO A 337 51.79 32.54 -11.83
C PRO A 337 52.95 31.78 -12.48
N ALA A 338 54.17 31.88 -11.92
CA ALA A 338 55.39 31.34 -12.51
C ALA A 338 55.59 29.84 -12.24
N THR A 339 54.96 29.28 -11.20
CA THR A 339 55.07 27.87 -10.82
C THR A 339 53.98 26.96 -11.45
N ARG A 340 53.28 27.42 -12.49
CA ARG A 340 52.27 26.64 -13.23
C ARG A 340 52.89 25.43 -13.94
N PRO A 341 52.22 24.25 -14.00
CA PRO A 341 51.30 23.66 -13.03
C PRO A 341 52.05 22.79 -11.97
N LEU A 342 53.37 22.63 -12.09
CA LEU A 342 54.20 21.75 -11.24
C LEU A 342 54.23 22.18 -9.76
N GLY A 343 54.13 23.48 -9.46
CA GLY A 343 54.14 24.02 -8.09
C GLY A 343 52.90 23.72 -7.25
N LEU A 344 51.83 23.20 -7.86
CA LEU A 344 50.64 22.74 -7.15
C LEU A 344 50.94 21.57 -6.20
N THR A 345 51.96 20.77 -6.51
CA THR A 345 52.33 19.55 -5.77
C THR A 345 53.20 19.80 -4.52
N ALA A 346 53.84 20.96 -4.39
CA ALA A 346 54.85 21.18 -3.35
C ALA A 346 54.26 21.52 -1.96
N GLY A 347 53.17 22.29 -1.91
CA GLY A 347 52.56 22.80 -0.66
C GLY A 347 51.02 22.88 -0.66
N THR A 348 50.42 23.73 -1.50
CA THR A 348 48.95 23.93 -1.52
C THR A 348 48.19 22.65 -1.86
N GLY A 349 48.68 21.83 -2.79
CA GLY A 349 48.07 20.54 -3.12
C GLY A 349 48.05 19.57 -1.93
N LYS A 350 49.09 19.58 -1.08
CA LYS A 350 49.12 18.77 0.15
C LYS A 350 48.08 19.25 1.16
N GLY A 351 47.90 20.58 1.30
CA GLY A 351 46.86 21.16 2.15
C GLY A 351 45.45 20.84 1.66
N VAL A 352 45.21 20.94 0.35
CA VAL A 352 43.92 20.58 -0.28
C VAL A 352 43.64 19.08 -0.14
N MET A 353 44.67 18.23 -0.27
CA MET A 353 44.53 16.78 -0.03
C MET A 353 44.21 16.47 1.41
N LEU A 354 44.89 17.10 2.37
CA LEU A 354 44.65 16.87 3.79
C LEU A 354 43.22 17.29 4.18
N THR A 355 42.78 18.48 3.74
CA THR A 355 41.42 18.98 4.00
C THR A 355 40.34 18.14 3.30
N SER A 356 40.60 17.67 2.07
CA SER A 356 39.68 16.76 1.38
C SER A 356 39.63 15.40 2.09
N ALA A 357 40.77 14.87 2.55
CA ALA A 357 40.83 13.59 3.27
C ALA A 357 40.08 13.65 4.60
N THR A 358 40.21 14.72 5.38
CA THR A 358 39.45 14.87 6.63
C THR A 358 37.95 14.95 6.37
N ALA A 359 37.52 15.66 5.31
CA ALA A 359 36.11 15.71 4.92
C ALA A 359 35.59 14.33 4.47
N VAL A 360 36.35 13.61 3.65
CA VAL A 360 36.02 12.25 3.20
C VAL A 360 35.92 11.29 4.38
N ILE A 361 36.84 11.36 5.35
CA ILE A 361 36.79 10.54 6.57
C ILE A 361 35.55 10.92 7.41
N GLY A 362 35.27 12.22 7.57
CA GLY A 362 34.12 12.73 8.30
C GLY A 362 32.80 12.19 7.74
N PHE A 363 32.54 12.38 6.45
CA PHE A 363 31.35 11.85 5.78
C PHE A 363 31.37 10.32 5.65
N GLY A 364 32.54 9.73 5.42
CA GLY A 364 32.74 8.29 5.33
C GLY A 364 32.37 7.58 6.65
N SER A 365 32.61 8.22 7.80
CA SER A 365 32.18 7.68 9.10
C SER A 365 30.65 7.48 9.19
N MET A 366 29.86 8.30 8.48
CA MET A 366 28.40 8.17 8.44
C MET A 366 27.94 6.87 7.76
N MET A 367 28.80 6.24 6.94
CA MET A 367 28.51 4.94 6.32
C MET A 367 28.31 3.83 7.36
N LEU A 368 28.86 4.00 8.58
CA LEU A 368 28.69 3.07 9.69
C LEU A 368 27.35 3.22 10.42
N ALA A 369 26.53 4.22 10.05
CA ALA A 369 25.25 4.46 10.69
C ALA A 369 24.24 3.34 10.39
N SER A 370 23.52 2.89 11.42
CA SER A 370 22.46 1.89 11.27
C SER A 370 21.28 2.39 10.42
N HIS A 371 21.07 3.70 10.37
CA HIS A 371 20.04 4.31 9.53
C HIS A 371 20.48 4.37 8.06
N ARG A 372 19.86 3.55 7.20
CA ARG A 372 20.24 3.41 5.78
C ARG A 372 20.29 4.74 5.00
N GLY A 373 19.41 5.68 5.34
CA GLY A 373 19.43 7.01 4.72
C GLY A 373 20.70 7.81 5.05
N ILE A 374 21.20 7.69 6.29
CA ILE A 374 22.42 8.36 6.75
C ILE A 374 23.64 7.67 6.17
N ALA A 375 23.65 6.33 6.15
CA ALA A 375 24.72 5.56 5.53
C ALA A 375 24.86 5.85 4.03
N SER A 376 23.72 5.94 3.31
CA SER A 376 23.70 6.29 1.89
C SER A 376 24.19 7.72 1.64
N LEU A 377 23.78 8.69 2.47
CA LEU A 377 24.30 10.06 2.40
C LEU A 377 25.82 10.10 2.61
N GLY A 378 26.32 9.38 3.62
CA GLY A 378 27.76 9.25 3.90
C GLY A 378 28.55 8.71 2.70
N PHE A 379 28.04 7.65 2.07
CA PHE A 379 28.66 7.08 0.87
C PHE A 379 28.70 8.09 -0.28
N VAL A 380 27.57 8.73 -0.61
CA VAL A 380 27.49 9.69 -1.72
C VAL A 380 28.43 10.87 -1.49
N MET A 381 28.47 11.41 -0.26
CA MET A 381 29.36 12.50 0.10
C MET A 381 30.83 12.10 0.05
N ALA A 382 31.21 10.94 0.61
CA ALA A 382 32.58 10.46 0.60
C ALA A 382 33.08 10.20 -0.83
N LEU A 383 32.27 9.53 -1.66
CA LEU A 383 32.56 9.31 -3.08
C LEU A 383 32.68 10.64 -3.83
N GLY A 384 31.70 11.53 -3.65
CA GLY A 384 31.65 12.81 -4.35
C GLY A 384 32.82 13.73 -4.01
N LEU A 385 33.20 13.82 -2.73
CA LEU A 385 34.35 14.61 -2.30
C LEU A 385 35.68 13.99 -2.76
N THR A 386 35.79 12.66 -2.75
CA THR A 386 36.97 11.97 -3.29
C THR A 386 37.13 12.27 -4.78
N LEU A 387 36.05 12.12 -5.56
CA LEU A 387 36.05 12.46 -6.98
C LEU A 387 36.32 13.95 -7.22
N THR A 388 35.85 14.83 -6.35
CA THR A 388 36.13 16.29 -6.43
C THR A 388 37.61 16.56 -6.21
N ALA A 389 38.23 15.93 -5.21
CA ALA A 389 39.65 16.06 -4.94
C ALA A 389 40.51 15.54 -6.12
N VAL A 390 40.15 14.39 -6.69
CA VAL A 390 40.80 13.82 -7.89
C VAL A 390 40.62 14.72 -9.10
N SER A 391 39.41 15.23 -9.34
CA SER A 391 39.13 16.16 -10.44
C SER A 391 39.89 17.48 -10.30
N CYS A 392 40.07 17.99 -9.08
CA CYS A 392 40.94 19.15 -8.84
C CYS A 392 42.41 18.88 -9.18
N TRP A 393 42.86 17.63 -9.20
CA TRP A 393 44.24 17.27 -9.54
C TRP A 393 44.44 16.95 -11.02
N VAL A 394 43.40 16.46 -11.68
CA VAL A 394 43.47 16.05 -13.09
C VAL A 394 42.91 17.15 -14.00
N VAL A 395 41.69 17.61 -13.72
CA VAL A 395 40.94 18.53 -14.57
C VAL A 395 41.42 19.96 -14.42
N MET A 396 41.65 20.43 -13.18
CA MET A 396 42.03 21.82 -12.95
C MET A 396 43.36 22.21 -13.62
N PRO A 397 44.47 21.44 -13.52
CA PRO A 397 45.69 21.78 -14.23
C PRO A 397 45.51 21.79 -15.75
N ALA A 398 44.77 20.83 -16.31
CA ALA A 398 44.48 20.77 -17.73
C ALA A 398 43.68 21.99 -18.22
N LEU A 399 42.68 22.42 -17.46
CA LEU A 399 41.90 23.63 -17.81
C LEU A 399 42.74 24.91 -17.69
N LEU A 400 43.63 25.00 -16.70
CA LEU A 400 44.55 26.12 -16.54
C LEU A 400 45.56 26.21 -17.69
N GLU A 401 46.09 25.06 -18.14
CA GLU A 401 46.99 24.98 -19.28
C GLU A 401 46.30 25.33 -20.59
N LEU A 402 45.09 24.81 -20.81
CA LEU A 402 44.25 25.17 -21.96
C LEU A 402 43.98 26.68 -22.01
N ARG A 403 43.65 27.30 -20.87
CA ARG A 403 43.47 28.77 -20.78
C ARG A 403 44.74 29.52 -21.18
N ALA A 404 45.91 29.06 -20.73
CA ALA A 404 47.18 29.69 -21.09
C ALA A 404 47.43 29.62 -22.61
N GLN A 405 47.22 28.45 -23.22
CA GLN A 405 47.36 28.27 -24.67
C GLN A 405 46.39 29.16 -25.48
N ILE A 406 45.14 29.29 -25.03
CA ILE A 406 44.15 30.16 -25.68
C ILE A 406 44.58 31.63 -25.58
N SER A 407 45.05 32.06 -24.41
CA SER A 407 45.56 33.44 -24.21
C SER A 407 46.75 33.74 -25.14
N ASP A 408 47.69 32.82 -25.25
CA ASP A 408 48.86 32.97 -26.13
C ASP A 408 48.48 33.00 -27.62
N ALA A 409 47.49 32.19 -28.02
CA ALA A 409 46.97 32.18 -29.39
C ALA A 409 46.23 33.48 -29.75
N LEU A 410 45.52 34.08 -28.80
CA LEU A 410 44.85 35.38 -28.98
C LEU A 410 45.88 36.53 -29.05
N GLN A 411 46.95 36.49 -28.25
CA GLN A 411 48.03 37.48 -28.30
C GLN A 411 48.85 37.41 -29.59
N LYS A 412 49.01 36.23 -30.20
CA LYS A 412 49.69 36.08 -31.51
C LYS A 412 48.84 36.53 -32.71
N LYS A 413 47.53 36.74 -32.52
CA LYS A 413 46.59 37.16 -33.57
C LYS A 413 46.28 38.66 -33.56
N SER A 414 46.53 39.33 -32.44
CA SER A 414 46.49 40.79 -32.29
C SER A 414 47.85 41.40 -32.60
#